data_AF-A0A101VB55-F1
#
_entry.id   AF-A0A101VB55-F1
#
_cell.length_a   1.000
_cell.length_b   1.000
_cell.length_c   1.000
_cell.angle_alpha   90.00
_cell.angle_beta   90.00
_cell.angle_gamma   90.00
#
_symmetry.space_group_name_H-M   'P 1'
#
loop_
_entity.id
_entity.type
_entity.pdbx_description
1 polymer ?
#
loop_
_entity_poly.entity_id
_entity_poly.type
_entity_poly.pdbx_seq_one_letter_code
_entity_poly.pdbx_strand_id
1 'polypeptide(L)'
;MAAGLPIQATDINSEKQTVELTDAQKGELAALHKDIFGKKKELINKYVEFGIITKEKGDKIISRMEKCYEDLDENGFMPQWHKMKYRQ
;
A
#
# COMPACT_ATOMS: atom_id res chain seq x y z
N MET A 1 19.93 19.15 3.38
CA MET A 1 18.79 19.82 4.04
C MET A 1 17.61 18.85 3.97
N ALA A 2 17.41 18.02 5.00
CA ALA A 2 16.27 17.11 5.07
C ALA A 2 15.12 17.86 5.77
N ALA A 3 14.18 18.39 4.99
CA ALA A 3 12.97 18.99 5.54
C ALA A 3 12.03 17.85 5.97
N GLY A 4 12.09 17.49 7.26
CA GLY A 4 11.05 16.68 7.89
C GLY A 4 9.77 17.50 7.97
N LEU A 5 8.78 17.16 7.16
CA LEU A 5 7.45 17.73 7.25
C LEU A 5 6.82 17.35 8.60
N PRO A 6 6.21 18.31 9.32
CA PRO A 6 5.50 18.02 10.57
C PRO A 6 4.23 17.21 10.24
N ILE A 7 4.17 15.98 10.72
CA ILE A 7 2.95 15.17 10.71
C ILE A 7 2.03 15.76 11.78
N GLN A 8 1.09 16.61 11.37
CA GLN A 8 0.00 17.02 12.25
C GLN A 8 -0.95 15.83 12.41
N ALA A 9 -0.91 15.19 13.58
CA ALA A 9 -1.91 14.21 13.97
C ALA A 9 -3.22 14.96 14.26
N THR A 10 -4.13 14.99 13.30
CA THR A 10 -5.51 15.42 13.52
C THR A 10 -6.28 14.28 14.17
N ASP A 11 -6.84 14.53 15.36
CA ASP A 11 -7.74 13.63 16.07
C ASP A 11 -8.88 13.16 15.12
N ILE A 12 -8.85 11.89 14.75
CA ILE A 12 -9.88 11.25 13.92
C ILE A 12 -11.10 10.96 14.81
N ASN A 13 -11.92 11.99 15.00
CA ASN A 13 -13.27 11.82 15.54
C ASN A 13 -14.09 10.99 14.55
N SER A 14 -14.72 9.92 15.06
CA SER A 14 -15.41 8.89 14.30
C SER A 14 -16.77 9.36 13.76
N GLU A 15 -16.77 10.37 12.90
CA GLU A 15 -17.90 10.71 12.04
C GLU A 15 -17.43 10.64 10.58
N LYS A 16 -18.24 10.02 9.73
CA LYS A 16 -17.94 9.63 8.34
C LYS A 16 -17.61 10.84 7.45
N GLN A 17 -16.41 11.41 7.57
CA GLN A 17 -15.87 12.33 6.59
C GLN A 17 -15.33 11.51 5.41
N THR A 18 -16.07 11.53 4.30
CA THR A 18 -15.56 11.13 2.99
C THR A 18 -14.51 12.16 2.57
N VAL A 19 -13.27 11.98 3.01
CA VAL A 19 -12.14 12.86 2.66
C VAL A 19 -11.77 12.64 1.20
N GLU A 20 -12.33 13.41 0.27
CA GLU A 20 -11.94 13.29 -1.14
C GLU A 20 -10.51 13.82 -1.35
N LEU A 21 -9.61 12.96 -1.85
CA LEU A 21 -8.24 13.34 -2.15
C LEU A 21 -8.16 14.11 -3.46
N THR A 22 -7.37 15.18 -3.47
CA THR A 22 -7.00 15.91 -4.69
C THR A 22 -6.12 15.06 -5.60
N ASP A 23 -6.06 15.38 -6.88
CA ASP A 23 -5.24 14.65 -7.86
C ASP A 23 -3.73 14.69 -7.50
N ALA A 24 -3.26 15.80 -6.92
CA ALA A 24 -1.90 15.91 -6.42
C ALA A 24 -1.61 14.92 -5.27
N GLN A 25 -2.53 14.83 -4.29
CA GLN A 25 -2.42 13.89 -3.17
C GLN A 25 -2.48 12.43 -3.62
N LYS A 26 -3.34 12.11 -4.61
CA LYS A 26 -3.38 10.78 -5.22
C LYS A 26 -2.06 10.46 -5.93
N GLY A 27 -1.46 11.43 -6.62
CA GLY A 27 -0.15 11.28 -7.26
C GLY A 27 0.97 10.97 -6.26
N GLU A 28 0.99 11.67 -5.12
CA GLU A 28 1.95 11.40 -4.03
C GLU A 28 1.78 9.97 -3.47
N LEU A 29 0.54 9.55 -3.21
CA LEU A 29 0.25 8.20 -2.73
C LEU A 29 0.63 7.14 -3.77
N ALA A 30 0.31 7.36 -5.05
CA ALA A 30 0.67 6.44 -6.12
C ALA A 30 2.19 6.24 -6.22
N ALA A 31 2.96 7.32 -6.11
CA ALA A 31 4.42 7.25 -6.11
C ALA A 31 4.96 6.44 -4.92
N LEU A 32 4.44 6.70 -3.71
CA LEU A 32 4.81 5.93 -2.51
C LEU A 32 4.45 4.46 -2.64
N HIS A 33 3.25 4.15 -3.12
CA HIS A 33 2.83 2.77 -3.36
C HIS A 33 3.76 2.08 -4.34
N LYS A 34 4.13 2.71 -5.47
CA LYS A 34 5.08 2.14 -6.43
C LYS A 34 6.44 1.83 -5.82
N ASP A 35 7.00 2.72 -5.01
CA ASP A 35 8.28 2.48 -4.31
C ASP A 35 8.18 1.31 -3.32
N ILE A 36 7.10 1.26 -2.54
CA ILE A 36 6.81 0.14 -1.62
C ILE A 36 6.67 -1.17 -2.39
N PHE A 37 5.98 -1.16 -3.54
CA PHE A 37 5.84 -2.33 -4.39
C PHE A 37 7.20 -2.82 -4.92
N GLY A 38 8.05 -1.90 -5.39
CA GLY A 38 9.42 -2.22 -5.81
C GLY A 38 10.22 -2.92 -4.71
N LYS A 39 10.30 -2.29 -3.53
CA LYS A 39 11.01 -2.85 -2.37
C LYS A 39 10.45 -4.19 -1.92
N LYS A 40 9.14 -4.37 -1.99
CA LYS A 40 8.50 -5.63 -1.59
C LYS A 40 8.70 -6.74 -2.61
N LYS A 41 8.75 -6.44 -3.91
CA LYS A 41 9.19 -7.40 -4.95
C LYS A 41 10.63 -7.84 -4.70
N GLU A 42 11.54 -6.92 -4.39
CA GLU A 42 12.93 -7.25 -4.03
C GLU A 42 13.00 -8.17 -2.81
N LEU A 43 12.21 -7.89 -1.77
CA LEU A 43 12.15 -8.73 -0.58
C LEU A 43 11.67 -10.16 -0.89
N ILE A 44 10.63 -10.29 -1.72
CA ILE A 44 10.11 -11.60 -2.15
C ILE A 44 11.16 -12.36 -2.94
N ASN A 45 11.87 -11.69 -3.85
CA ASN A 45 12.95 -12.30 -4.61
C ASN A 45 14.06 -12.82 -3.67
N LYS A 46 14.46 -12.04 -2.66
CA LYS A 46 15.39 -12.51 -1.62
C LYS A 46 14.87 -13.73 -0.86
N TYR A 47 13.57 -13.80 -0.56
CA TYR A 47 12.99 -14.99 0.06
C TYR A 47 13.03 -16.22 -0.85
N VAL A 48 12.90 -16.05 -2.17
CA VAL A 48 13.09 -17.13 -3.15
C VAL A 48 14.56 -17.54 -3.20
N GLU A 49 15.48 -16.58 -3.26
CA GLU A 49 16.94 -16.82 -3.28
C GLU A 49 17.43 -17.56 -2.03
N PHE A 50 16.92 -17.18 -0.85
CA PHE A 50 17.26 -17.83 0.42
C PHE A 50 16.51 -19.16 0.62
N GLY A 51 15.65 -19.55 -0.31
CA GLY A 51 14.86 -20.79 -0.23
C GLY A 51 13.78 -20.78 0.85
N ILE A 52 13.42 -19.61 1.40
CA ILE A 52 12.34 -19.45 2.39
C ILE A 52 10.98 -19.72 1.73
N ILE A 53 10.84 -19.34 0.46
CA ILE A 53 9.65 -19.63 -0.36
C ILE A 53 10.05 -20.20 -1.71
N THR A 54 9.14 -20.95 -2.33
CA THR A 54 9.31 -21.40 -3.72
C THR A 54 9.09 -20.25 -4.70
N LYS A 55 9.70 -20.35 -5.89
CA LYS A 55 9.52 -19.38 -6.97
C LYS A 55 8.05 -19.18 -7.32
N GLU A 56 7.29 -20.26 -7.46
CA GLU A 56 5.84 -20.21 -7.75
C GLU A 56 5.07 -19.42 -6.69
N LYS A 57 5.45 -19.57 -5.41
CA LYS A 57 4.84 -18.84 -4.30
C LYS A 57 5.23 -17.36 -4.35
N GLY A 58 6.49 -17.05 -4.69
CA GLY A 58 6.95 -15.68 -4.93
C GLY A 58 6.16 -14.99 -6.05
N ASP A 59 6.06 -15.64 -7.21
CA ASP A 59 5.33 -15.14 -8.38
C ASP A 59 3.84 -14.89 -8.04
N LYS A 60 3.21 -15.82 -7.31
CA LYS A 60 1.82 -15.66 -6.86
C LYS A 60 1.61 -14.48 -5.92
N ILE A 61 2.58 -14.18 -5.05
CA ILE A 61 2.52 -13.02 -4.17
C ILE A 61 2.66 -11.74 -5.00
N ILE A 62 3.59 -11.72 -5.96
CA ILE A 62 3.81 -10.58 -6.87
C ILE A 62 2.54 -10.28 -7.68
N SER A 63 1.91 -11.28 -8.29
CA SER A 63 0.67 -11.09 -9.06
C SER A 63 -0.50 -10.60 -8.19
N ARG A 64 -0.62 -11.09 -6.95
CA ARG A 64 -1.63 -10.57 -6.02
C ARG A 64 -1.38 -9.11 -5.66
N MET A 65 -0.12 -8.72 -5.50
CA MET A 65 0.24 -7.35 -5.20
C MET A 65 -0.08 -6.39 -6.35
N GLU A 66 0.13 -6.81 -7.59
CA GLU A 66 -0.25 -6.05 -8.78
C GLU A 66 -1.77 -5.82 -8.83
N LYS A 67 -2.55 -6.88 -8.60
CA LYS A 67 -4.01 -6.74 -8.51
C LYS A 67 -4.45 -5.79 -7.38
N CYS A 68 -3.82 -5.87 -6.21
CA CYS A 68 -4.11 -4.94 -5.12
C CYS A 68 -3.77 -3.49 -5.46
N TYR A 69 -2.77 -3.25 -6.33
CA TYR A 69 -2.47 -1.88 -6.78
C TYR A 69 -3.56 -1.35 -7.71
N GLU A 70 -4.07 -2.16 -8.64
CA GLU A 70 -5.21 -1.81 -9.49
C GLU A 70 -6.44 -1.47 -8.64
N ASP A 71 -6.76 -2.32 -7.66
CA ASP A 71 -7.88 -2.08 -6.72
C ASP A 71 -7.68 -0.79 -5.90
N LEU A 72 -6.43 -0.42 -5.58
CA LEU A 72 -6.12 0.82 -4.86
C LEU A 72 -6.26 2.05 -5.76
N ASP A 73 -5.81 1.96 -7.01
CA ASP A 73 -5.91 3.04 -8.00
C ASP A 73 -7.39 3.36 -8.30
N GLU A 74 -8.21 2.34 -8.51
CA GLU A 74 -9.67 2.48 -8.71
C GLU A 74 -10.38 3.13 -7.51
N ASN A 75 -9.91 2.85 -6.28
CA ASN A 75 -10.46 3.43 -5.05
C ASN A 75 -9.77 4.75 -4.66
N GLY A 76 -8.94 5.34 -5.53
CA GLY A 76 -8.26 6.60 -5.27
C GLY A 76 -7.29 6.56 -4.09
N PHE A 77 -6.63 5.41 -3.86
CA PHE A 77 -5.69 5.14 -2.78
C PHE A 77 -6.27 5.25 -1.37
N MET A 78 -7.59 5.08 -1.23
CA MET A 78 -8.27 5.07 0.07
C MET A 78 -8.26 3.68 0.70
N PRO A 79 -7.69 3.49 1.90
CA PRO A 79 -7.72 2.20 2.55
C PRO A 79 -9.13 1.93 3.10
N GLN A 80 -9.72 0.79 2.72
CA GLN A 80 -11.03 0.36 3.23
C GLN A 80 -10.93 -0.27 4.64
N TRP A 81 -10.43 0.51 5.62
CA TRP A 81 -10.22 0.07 7.02
C TRP A 81 -11.47 -0.58 7.64
N HIS A 82 -12.65 -0.09 7.27
CA HIS A 82 -13.94 -0.55 7.79
C HIS A 82 -14.34 -1.97 7.33
N LYS A 83 -13.72 -2.51 6.29
CA LYS A 83 -13.99 -3.87 5.81
C LYS A 83 -13.02 -4.90 6.35
N MET A 84 -12.02 -4.48 7.14
CA MET A 84 -11.01 -5.37 7.70
C MET A 84 -11.60 -6.12 8.91
N LYS A 85 -12.34 -7.19 8.63
CA LYS A 85 -12.76 -8.14 9.68
C LYS A 85 -11.54 -8.91 10.15
N TYR A 86 -11.19 -8.80 11.43
CA TYR A 86 -10.25 -9.72 12.04
C TYR A 86 -10.81 -11.15 11.87
N ARG A 87 -10.02 -12.06 11.29
CA ARG A 87 -10.27 -13.49 11.47
C ARG A 87 -9.98 -13.77 12.94
N GLN A 88 -11.05 -13.84 13.73
CA GLN A 88 -11.04 -14.41 15.07
C GLN A 88 -10.99 -15.94 14.96
#